data_AF-A0A077DGC6-F1
#
_entry.id   AF-A0A077DGC6-F1
#
_cell.length_a   1.000
_cell.length_b   1.000
_cell.length_c   1.000
_cell.angle_alpha   90.00
_cell.angle_beta   90.00
_cell.angle_gamma   90.00
#
_symmetry.space_group_name_H-M   'P 1'
#
loop_
_entity.id
_entity.type
_entity.pdbx_description
1 polymer ?
#
loop_
_entity_poly.entity_id
_entity_poly.type
_entity_poly.pdbx_seq_one_letter_code
_entity_poly.pdbx_strand_id
1 'polypeptide(L)'
;MDIEAVKAKLVSQGWTYDPEEIFGQVLEECFWKMIEGVQVYLYLEMQERDDGCVEFSLGPAISTQEFQDVRNYVMQESFPREFILARSAWWCMAPETETKCPATEFKEVTDKVFDEVLESSLEWVRCQDVDKALEYYANLSTNQFEKAIAKHLAALVIRGEKEKLLYYQKCFAEGNRLDFISYVTDEAINRAVELVMKK
;
A
#
# COMPACT_ATOMS: atom_id res chain seq x y z
N MET A 1 -0.96 1.19 -28.63
CA MET A 1 -1.17 2.33 -27.71
C MET A 1 0.18 2.70 -27.17
N ASP A 2 0.50 3.99 -27.13
CA ASP A 2 1.66 4.50 -26.38
C ASP A 2 1.25 4.78 -24.92
N ILE A 3 2.23 5.18 -24.10
CA ILE A 3 1.99 5.43 -22.66
C ILE A 3 0.95 6.53 -22.44
N GLU A 4 0.97 7.60 -23.24
CA GLU A 4 0.02 8.72 -23.09
C GLU A 4 -1.42 8.30 -23.44
N ALA A 5 -1.60 7.44 -24.44
CA ALA A 5 -2.90 6.85 -24.75
C ALA A 5 -3.41 5.96 -23.61
N VAL A 6 -2.53 5.20 -22.95
CA VAL A 6 -2.87 4.38 -21.78
C VAL A 6 -3.31 5.27 -20.61
N LYS A 7 -2.55 6.32 -20.29
CA LYS A 7 -2.91 7.30 -19.25
C LYS A 7 -4.26 7.96 -19.54
N ALA A 8 -4.46 8.44 -20.77
CA ALA A 8 -5.72 9.06 -21.18
C ALA A 8 -6.91 8.08 -21.07
N LYS A 9 -6.70 6.81 -21.40
CA LYS A 9 -7.74 5.78 -21.27
C LYS A 9 -8.09 5.54 -19.80
N LEU A 10 -7.12 5.42 -18.90
CA LEU A 10 -7.36 5.31 -17.45
C LEU A 10 -8.16 6.52 -16.93
N VAL A 11 -7.74 7.75 -17.26
CA VAL A 11 -8.46 8.96 -16.87
C VAL A 11 -9.90 8.95 -17.40
N SER A 12 -10.11 8.52 -18.65
CA SER A 12 -11.45 8.42 -19.25
C SER A 12 -12.36 7.42 -18.52
N GLN A 13 -11.78 6.41 -17.87
CA GLN A 13 -12.48 5.42 -17.04
C GLN A 13 -12.65 5.87 -15.57
N GLY A 14 -12.32 7.12 -15.27
CA GLY A 14 -12.50 7.75 -13.96
C GLY A 14 -11.41 7.42 -12.95
N TRP A 15 -10.21 7.06 -13.40
CA TRP A 15 -9.03 6.99 -12.56
C TRP A 15 -8.42 8.39 -12.39
N THR A 16 -8.01 8.71 -11.17
CA THR A 16 -7.29 9.96 -10.87
C THR A 16 -5.80 9.73 -11.07
N TYR A 17 -5.17 10.56 -11.91
CA TYR A 17 -3.72 10.56 -12.06
C TYR A 17 -3.06 11.23 -10.85
N ASP A 18 -2.11 10.55 -10.22
CA ASP A 18 -1.43 10.97 -9.00
C ASP A 18 0.02 10.46 -8.98
N PRO A 19 0.91 11.02 -9.81
CA PRO A 19 2.26 10.51 -9.98
C PRO A 19 3.09 10.59 -8.68
N GLU A 20 4.11 9.73 -8.59
CA GLU A 20 5.17 9.92 -7.62
C GLU A 20 6.26 10.79 -8.20
N GLU A 21 6.42 11.99 -7.64
CA GLU A 21 7.42 12.95 -8.06
C GLU A 21 8.49 13.14 -7.00
N ILE A 22 9.75 12.97 -7.38
CA ILE A 22 10.91 13.31 -6.54
C ILE A 22 11.80 14.27 -7.32
N PHE A 23 12.09 15.43 -6.73
CA PHE A 23 12.86 16.52 -7.37
C PHE A 23 12.30 16.97 -8.74
N GLY A 24 10.98 16.90 -8.92
CA GLY A 24 10.28 17.28 -10.16
C GLY A 24 10.42 16.25 -11.29
N GLN A 25 10.88 15.03 -10.99
CA GLN A 25 10.88 13.90 -11.90
C GLN A 25 9.83 12.89 -11.46
N VAL A 26 9.00 12.43 -12.40
CA VAL A 26 8.07 11.33 -12.18
C VAL A 26 8.89 10.05 -12.05
N LEU A 27 8.86 9.44 -10.86
CA LEU A 27 9.43 8.13 -10.59
C LEU A 27 8.45 7.02 -10.94
N GLU A 28 7.19 7.19 -10.58
CA GLU A 28 6.16 6.17 -10.79
C GLU A 28 4.87 6.82 -11.31
N GLU A 29 4.35 6.27 -12.41
CA GLU A 29 3.08 6.65 -13.00
C GLU A 29 1.96 5.97 -12.21
N CYS A 30 1.38 6.67 -11.25
CA CYS A 30 0.35 6.11 -10.37
C CYS A 30 -1.04 6.69 -10.67
N PHE A 31 -2.03 5.81 -10.61
CA PHE A 31 -3.44 6.13 -10.77
C PHE A 31 -4.21 5.58 -9.58
N TRP A 32 -5.23 6.27 -9.12
CA TRP A 32 -6.06 5.73 -8.04
C TRP A 32 -7.54 6.02 -8.20
N LYS A 33 -8.34 5.18 -7.55
CA LYS A 33 -9.80 5.31 -7.50
C LYS A 33 -10.36 4.62 -6.26
N MET A 34 -11.52 5.09 -5.79
CA MET A 34 -12.33 4.35 -4.82
C MET A 34 -13.10 3.23 -5.52
N ILE A 35 -12.94 2.00 -5.05
CA ILE A 35 -13.71 0.83 -5.50
C ILE A 35 -14.26 0.13 -4.25
N GLU A 36 -15.58 0.04 -4.15
CA GLU A 36 -16.27 -0.68 -3.05
C GLU A 36 -15.81 -0.27 -1.63
N GLY A 37 -15.44 1.00 -1.44
CA GLY A 37 -14.99 1.53 -0.15
C GLY A 37 -13.50 1.38 0.13
N VAL A 38 -12.74 0.77 -0.78
CA VAL A 38 -11.28 0.62 -0.71
C VAL A 38 -10.61 1.60 -1.68
N GLN A 39 -9.46 2.15 -1.28
CA GLN A 39 -8.60 2.92 -2.19
C GLN A 39 -7.76 1.95 -3.01
N VAL A 40 -7.96 1.97 -4.32
CA VAL A 40 -7.22 1.13 -5.26
C VAL A 40 -6.26 2.00 -6.04
N TYR A 41 -5.01 1.57 -6.11
CA TYR A 41 -3.93 2.20 -6.84
C TYR A 41 -3.47 1.28 -7.96
N LEU A 42 -3.10 1.84 -9.10
CA LEU A 42 -2.48 1.16 -10.23
C LEU A 42 -1.18 1.86 -10.57
N TYR A 43 -0.10 1.09 -10.55
CA TYR A 43 1.21 1.49 -11.03
C TYR A 43 1.35 1.13 -12.50
N LEU A 44 1.39 2.14 -13.35
CA LEU A 44 1.60 1.97 -14.78
C LEU A 44 3.09 1.83 -15.04
N GLU A 45 3.48 0.67 -15.58
CA GLU A 45 4.80 0.44 -16.13
C GLU A 45 4.65 0.15 -17.61
N MET A 46 5.41 0.87 -18.44
CA MET A 46 5.43 0.65 -19.88
C MET A 46 6.81 0.95 -20.44
N GLN A 47 7.47 -0.05 -21.00
CA GLN A 47 8.82 0.09 -21.56
C GLN A 47 8.96 -0.69 -22.87
N GLU A 48 9.48 -0.03 -23.90
CA GLU A 48 9.89 -0.71 -25.13
C GLU A 48 11.24 -1.41 -24.93
N ARG A 49 11.36 -2.63 -25.45
CA ARG A 49 12.55 -3.47 -25.38
C ARG A 49 13.25 -3.54 -26.73
N ASP A 50 14.56 -3.82 -26.70
CA ASP A 50 15.40 -3.93 -27.90
C ASP A 50 14.95 -5.05 -28.86
N ASP A 51 14.22 -6.05 -28.36
CA ASP A 51 13.65 -7.17 -29.13
C ASP A 51 12.34 -6.82 -29.85
N GLY A 52 11.86 -5.57 -29.72
CA GLY A 52 10.62 -5.08 -30.31
C GLY A 52 9.36 -5.45 -29.54
N CYS A 53 9.49 -6.05 -28.35
CA CYS A 53 8.37 -6.22 -27.41
C CYS A 53 8.19 -4.96 -26.55
N VAL A 54 7.01 -4.85 -25.96
CA VAL A 54 6.64 -3.84 -24.97
C VAL A 54 6.35 -4.57 -23.67
N GLU A 55 7.08 -4.21 -22.63
CA GLU A 55 6.71 -4.55 -21.26
C GLU A 55 5.61 -3.57 -20.82
N PHE A 56 4.48 -4.11 -20.36
CA PHE A 56 3.33 -3.34 -19.93
C PHE A 56 2.68 -4.01 -18.73
N SER A 57 2.48 -3.23 -17.66
CA SER A 57 1.81 -3.70 -16.45
C SER A 57 1.00 -2.58 -15.79
N LEU A 58 -0.03 -3.00 -15.05
CA LEU A 58 -0.80 -2.15 -14.14
C LEU A 58 -0.73 -2.78 -12.75
N GLY A 59 0.34 -2.56 -12.00
CA GLY A 59 0.57 -3.15 -10.68
C GLY A 59 -0.47 -2.66 -9.66
N PRO A 60 -1.39 -3.50 -9.14
CA PRO A 60 -2.40 -3.05 -8.20
C PRO A 60 -1.87 -2.95 -6.78
N ALA A 61 -2.35 -1.94 -6.05
CA ALA A 61 -2.21 -1.83 -4.61
C ALA A 61 -3.51 -1.36 -3.96
N ILE A 62 -3.72 -1.71 -2.70
CA ILE A 62 -4.91 -1.35 -1.94
C ILE A 62 -4.57 -0.74 -0.59
N SER A 63 -5.40 0.21 -0.19
CA SER A 63 -5.37 0.85 1.11
C SER A 63 -6.77 1.27 1.54
N THR A 64 -6.88 1.83 2.73
CA THR A 64 -8.10 2.50 3.19
C THR A 64 -7.75 3.88 3.74
N GLN A 65 -8.70 4.81 3.66
CA GLN A 65 -8.50 6.15 4.21
C GLN A 65 -8.18 6.08 5.71
N GLU A 66 -8.89 5.23 6.44
CA GLU A 66 -8.65 5.00 7.86
C GLU A 66 -7.21 4.53 8.13
N PHE A 67 -6.70 3.60 7.33
CA PHE A 67 -5.33 3.09 7.52
C PHE A 67 -4.29 4.17 7.31
N GLN A 68 -4.42 4.98 6.26
CA GLN A 68 -3.51 6.09 5.99
C GLN A 68 -3.56 7.13 7.11
N ASP A 69 -4.76 7.55 7.50
CA ASP A 69 -4.97 8.57 8.53
C ASP A 69 -4.39 8.13 9.88
N VAL A 70 -4.67 6.90 10.31
CA VAL A 70 -4.16 6.32 11.55
C VAL A 70 -2.63 6.24 11.50
N ARG A 71 -2.06 5.69 10.43
CA ARG A 71 -0.60 5.52 10.28
C ARG A 71 0.11 6.87 10.32
N ASN A 72 -0.38 7.84 9.55
CA ASN A 72 0.18 9.19 9.50
C ASN A 72 0.06 9.92 10.84
N TYR A 73 -1.08 9.81 11.52
CA TYR A 73 -1.27 10.40 12.84
C TYR A 73 -0.32 9.82 13.89
N VAL A 74 -0.23 8.48 13.95
CA VAL A 74 0.62 7.76 14.91
C VAL A 74 2.09 8.09 14.67
N MET A 75 2.54 8.15 13.42
CA MET A 75 3.94 8.43 13.10
C MET A 75 4.27 9.93 13.01
N GLN A 76 3.28 10.82 13.00
CA GLN A 76 3.45 12.27 12.73
C GLN A 76 4.12 12.53 11.37
N GLU A 77 3.61 11.83 10.37
CA GLU A 77 4.10 11.92 9.00
C GLU A 77 2.95 12.24 8.06
N SER A 78 3.31 12.65 6.85
CA SER A 78 2.36 12.94 5.77
C SER A 78 2.70 12.08 4.58
N PHE A 79 2.67 10.75 4.74
CA PHE A 79 2.81 9.83 3.62
C PHE A 79 1.50 9.82 2.82
N PRO A 80 1.49 10.29 1.57
CA PRO A 80 0.27 10.40 0.79
C PRO A 80 -0.26 9.05 0.32
N ARG A 81 0.60 8.01 0.31
CA ARG A 81 0.31 6.70 -0.26
C ARG A 81 0.99 5.61 0.57
N GLU A 82 0.28 5.11 1.58
CA GLU A 82 0.69 3.90 2.32
C GLU A 82 -0.29 2.78 2.00
N PHE A 83 0.24 1.61 1.63
CA PHE A 83 -0.59 0.47 1.22
C PHE A 83 -0.63 -0.61 2.29
N ILE A 84 -1.80 -1.22 2.38
CA ILE A 84 -2.04 -2.41 3.18
C ILE A 84 -1.54 -3.63 2.38
N LEU A 85 -1.88 -3.71 1.09
CA LEU A 85 -1.42 -4.75 0.19
C LEU A 85 -1.01 -4.13 -1.13
N ALA A 86 0.01 -4.69 -1.77
CA ALA A 86 0.42 -4.31 -3.11
C ALA A 86 1.01 -5.53 -3.79
N ARG A 87 0.62 -5.77 -5.05
CA ARG A 87 1.07 -6.93 -5.80
C ARG A 87 2.58 -6.82 -6.04
N SER A 88 3.32 -7.86 -5.67
CA SER A 88 4.77 -7.96 -5.92
C SER A 88 5.60 -6.81 -5.32
N ALA A 89 5.06 -6.07 -4.36
CA ALA A 89 5.76 -4.98 -3.70
C ALA A 89 6.50 -5.49 -2.47
N TRP A 90 7.83 -5.56 -2.53
CA TRP A 90 8.66 -6.08 -1.43
C TRP A 90 8.49 -5.32 -0.10
N TRP A 91 7.98 -4.08 -0.12
CA TRP A 91 7.69 -3.29 1.08
C TRP A 91 6.29 -3.53 1.68
N CYS A 92 5.45 -4.35 1.03
CA CYS A 92 4.17 -4.84 1.58
C CYS A 92 4.34 -6.30 2.00
N MET A 93 4.53 -6.51 3.30
CA MET A 93 4.79 -7.84 3.86
C MET A 93 3.56 -8.73 4.01
N ALA A 94 2.35 -8.15 4.08
CA ALA A 94 1.15 -8.95 4.24
C ALA A 94 0.96 -9.87 3.01
N PRO A 95 0.69 -11.17 3.22
CA PRO A 95 0.57 -12.11 2.13
C PRO A 95 -0.68 -11.82 1.29
N GLU A 96 -0.50 -11.82 -0.03
CA GLU A 96 -1.59 -11.71 -1.00
C GLU A 96 -2.46 -12.98 -0.99
N THR A 97 -3.75 -12.85 -1.25
CA THR A 97 -4.67 -14.00 -1.33
C THR A 97 -4.63 -14.69 -2.70
N GLU A 98 -4.60 -13.90 -3.79
CA GLU A 98 -4.34 -14.37 -5.15
C GLU A 98 -2.94 -13.91 -5.56
N THR A 99 -2.11 -14.84 -6.06
CA THR A 99 -0.69 -14.63 -6.35
C THR A 99 -0.34 -14.78 -7.83
N LYS A 100 -1.33 -15.07 -8.68
CA LYS A 100 -1.12 -15.11 -10.14
C LYS A 100 -0.72 -13.74 -10.66
N CYS A 101 0.41 -13.70 -11.36
CA CYS A 101 0.82 -12.55 -12.16
C CYS A 101 0.37 -12.75 -13.60
N PRO A 102 -0.30 -11.76 -14.22
CA PRO A 102 -0.61 -11.79 -15.64
C PRO A 102 0.69 -11.66 -16.47
N ALA A 103 0.59 -11.96 -17.77
CA ALA A 103 1.66 -11.66 -18.70
C ALA A 103 1.92 -10.14 -18.74
N THR A 104 3.19 -9.75 -18.78
CA THR A 104 3.62 -8.35 -18.88
C THR A 104 4.32 -8.05 -20.20
N GLU A 105 4.72 -9.07 -20.96
CA GLU A 105 5.42 -8.90 -22.25
C GLU A 105 4.44 -9.05 -23.42
N PHE A 106 4.35 -8.02 -24.26
CA PHE A 106 3.44 -7.98 -25.40
C PHE A 106 4.17 -7.51 -26.66
N LYS A 107 3.71 -7.93 -27.83
CA LYS A 107 4.23 -7.37 -29.11
C LYS A 107 3.78 -5.92 -29.33
N GLU A 108 2.57 -5.61 -28.89
CA GLU A 108 1.99 -4.28 -28.93
C GLU A 108 0.91 -4.17 -27.84
N VAL A 109 0.74 -2.98 -27.27
CA VAL A 109 -0.36 -2.69 -26.33
C VAL A 109 -1.58 -2.26 -27.14
N THR A 110 -2.51 -3.17 -27.38
CA THR A 110 -3.80 -2.87 -28.01
C THR A 110 -4.85 -2.53 -26.96
N ASP A 111 -6.02 -2.03 -27.37
CA ASP A 111 -7.17 -1.85 -26.46
C ASP A 111 -7.51 -3.15 -25.73
N LYS A 112 -7.47 -4.28 -26.43
CA LYS A 112 -7.73 -5.60 -25.85
C LYS A 112 -6.70 -5.95 -24.77
N VAL A 113 -5.41 -5.76 -25.06
CA VAL A 113 -4.33 -6.01 -24.08
C VAL A 113 -4.52 -5.12 -22.85
N PHE A 114 -4.82 -3.84 -23.05
CA PHE A 114 -5.11 -2.92 -21.95
C PHE A 114 -6.29 -3.41 -21.10
N ASP A 115 -7.41 -3.76 -21.73
CA ASP A 115 -8.63 -4.18 -21.01
C ASP A 115 -8.39 -5.49 -20.24
N GLU A 116 -7.64 -6.45 -20.81
CA GLU A 116 -7.25 -7.71 -20.15
C GLU A 116 -6.34 -7.48 -18.95
N VAL A 117 -5.32 -6.62 -19.08
CA VAL A 117 -4.40 -6.29 -17.97
C VAL A 117 -5.15 -5.54 -16.86
N LEU A 118 -6.00 -4.58 -17.22
CA LEU A 118 -6.79 -3.84 -16.25
C LEU A 118 -7.75 -4.76 -15.48
N GLU A 119 -8.49 -5.62 -16.17
CA GLU A 119 -9.41 -6.55 -15.48
C GLU A 119 -8.64 -7.53 -14.60
N SER A 120 -7.47 -8.03 -15.03
CA SER A 120 -6.63 -8.89 -14.18
C SER A 120 -6.18 -8.20 -12.90
N SER A 121 -5.86 -6.91 -12.96
CA SER A 121 -5.50 -6.12 -11.78
C SER A 121 -6.71 -5.88 -10.88
N LEU A 122 -7.90 -5.64 -11.44
CA LEU A 122 -9.13 -5.49 -10.67
C LEU A 122 -9.62 -6.80 -10.05
N GLU A 123 -9.50 -7.93 -10.74
CA GLU A 123 -9.80 -9.25 -10.20
C GLU A 123 -8.93 -9.54 -8.98
N TRP A 124 -7.64 -9.20 -9.04
CA TRP A 124 -6.76 -9.33 -7.87
C TRP A 124 -7.19 -8.45 -6.72
N VAL A 125 -7.57 -7.20 -6.96
CA VAL A 125 -8.10 -6.31 -5.93
C VAL A 125 -9.32 -6.94 -5.24
N ARG A 126 -10.26 -7.49 -6.02
CA ARG A 126 -11.48 -8.14 -5.51
C ARG A 126 -11.19 -9.40 -4.70
N CYS A 127 -10.08 -10.08 -4.96
CA CYS A 127 -9.67 -11.28 -4.23
C CYS A 127 -8.96 -10.98 -2.91
N GLN A 128 -8.53 -9.74 -2.65
CA GLN A 128 -7.77 -9.42 -1.44
C GLN A 128 -8.66 -9.29 -0.21
N ASP A 129 -8.12 -9.68 0.93
CA ASP A 129 -8.77 -9.60 2.24
C ASP A 129 -8.03 -8.59 3.12
N VAL A 130 -8.58 -7.38 3.21
CA VAL A 130 -7.99 -6.27 3.97
C VAL A 130 -7.90 -6.61 5.46
N ASP A 131 -8.90 -7.28 6.02
CA ASP A 131 -8.94 -7.63 7.44
C ASP A 131 -7.84 -8.64 7.80
N LYS A 132 -7.60 -9.63 6.94
CA LYS A 132 -6.48 -10.56 7.10
C LYS A 132 -5.12 -9.87 6.98
N ALA A 133 -4.99 -8.90 6.07
CA ALA A 133 -3.75 -8.14 5.95
C ALA A 133 -3.49 -7.29 7.21
N LEU A 134 -4.54 -6.66 7.76
CA LEU A 134 -4.44 -5.94 9.04
C LEU A 134 -4.12 -6.89 10.20
N GLU A 135 -4.71 -8.09 10.24
CA GLU A 135 -4.37 -9.12 11.22
C GLU A 135 -2.89 -9.52 11.14
N TYR A 136 -2.37 -9.70 9.93
CA TYR A 136 -0.96 -9.99 9.71
C TYR A 136 -0.07 -8.89 10.30
N TYR A 137 -0.35 -7.62 9.97
CA TYR A 137 0.44 -6.50 10.49
C TYR A 137 0.35 -6.38 12.01
N ALA A 138 -0.82 -6.58 12.60
CA ALA A 138 -0.99 -6.55 14.06
C ALA A 138 -0.20 -7.66 14.78
N ASN A 139 0.12 -8.75 14.10
CA ASN A 139 0.89 -9.87 14.63
C ASN A 139 2.38 -9.82 14.32
N LEU A 140 2.86 -8.79 13.60
CA LEU A 140 4.29 -8.60 13.38
C LEU A 140 5.06 -8.47 14.70
N SER A 141 6.31 -8.93 14.67
CA SER A 141 7.28 -8.64 15.72
C SER A 141 7.67 -7.16 15.68
N THR A 142 8.23 -6.68 16.78
CA THR A 142 8.58 -5.27 16.98
C THR A 142 9.93 -4.88 16.35
N ASN A 143 10.76 -5.88 16.01
CA ASN A 143 12.08 -5.72 15.40
C ASN A 143 12.06 -5.65 13.85
N GLN A 144 10.95 -5.18 13.28
CA GLN A 144 10.79 -5.04 11.83
C GLN A 144 11.35 -3.71 11.32
N PHE A 145 11.57 -3.64 10.01
CA PHE A 145 12.02 -2.40 9.37
C PHE A 145 10.94 -1.30 9.41
N GLU A 146 11.36 -0.07 9.12
CA GLU A 146 10.59 1.16 9.33
C GLU A 146 9.15 1.14 8.79
N LYS A 147 8.97 0.83 7.51
CA LYS A 147 7.62 0.82 6.91
C LYS A 147 6.74 -0.27 7.53
N ALA A 148 7.30 -1.44 7.84
CA ALA A 148 6.53 -2.53 8.44
C ALA A 148 6.07 -2.21 9.87
N ILE A 149 6.91 -1.54 10.67
CA ILE A 149 6.56 -1.22 12.05
C ILE A 149 5.52 -0.08 12.15
N ALA A 150 5.54 0.88 11.21
CA ALA A 150 4.48 1.89 11.10
C ALA A 150 3.11 1.23 10.80
N LYS A 151 3.08 0.27 9.86
CA LYS A 151 1.88 -0.52 9.54
C LYS A 151 1.40 -1.36 10.71
N HIS A 152 2.33 -1.95 11.47
CA HIS A 152 2.03 -2.70 12.68
C HIS A 152 1.25 -1.85 13.70
N LEU A 153 1.76 -0.65 14.05
CA LEU A 153 1.08 0.23 15.00
C LEU A 153 -0.30 0.68 14.49
N ALA A 154 -0.40 1.02 13.20
CA ALA A 154 -1.67 1.39 12.60
C ALA A 154 -2.69 0.24 12.65
N ALA A 155 -2.25 -0.98 12.33
CA ALA A 155 -3.10 -2.17 12.38
C ALA A 155 -3.58 -2.48 13.81
N LEU A 156 -2.72 -2.34 14.84
CA LEU A 156 -3.14 -2.50 16.23
C LEU A 156 -4.23 -1.50 16.62
N VAL A 157 -4.10 -0.23 16.21
CA VAL A 157 -5.12 0.80 16.49
C VAL A 157 -6.43 0.50 15.76
N ILE A 158 -6.36 0.16 14.46
CA ILE A 158 -7.56 -0.10 13.66
C ILE A 158 -8.34 -1.29 14.21
N ARG A 159 -7.62 -2.35 14.59
CA ARG A 159 -8.19 -3.58 15.16
C ARG A 159 -8.59 -3.46 16.63
N GLY A 160 -8.26 -2.36 17.30
CA GLY A 160 -8.65 -2.15 18.70
C GLY A 160 -7.84 -2.96 19.70
N GLU A 161 -6.57 -3.26 19.40
CA GLU A 161 -5.67 -4.09 20.23
C GLU A 161 -5.13 -3.32 21.45
N LYS A 162 -6.04 -2.88 22.33
CA LYS A 162 -5.79 -1.98 23.47
C LYS A 162 -4.74 -2.53 24.43
N GLU A 163 -4.85 -3.80 24.80
CA GLU A 163 -3.95 -4.44 25.76
C GLU A 163 -2.50 -4.46 25.27
N LYS A 164 -2.29 -4.75 23.98
CA LYS A 164 -0.96 -4.81 23.37
C LYS A 164 -0.31 -3.43 23.29
N LEU A 165 -1.07 -2.40 22.92
CA LEU A 165 -0.60 -1.01 22.90
C LEU A 165 -0.28 -0.47 24.30
N LEU A 166 -1.12 -0.77 25.29
CA LEU A 166 -0.85 -0.40 26.70
C LEU A 166 0.38 -1.13 27.25
N TYR A 167 0.59 -2.38 26.87
CA TYR A 167 1.81 -3.12 27.20
C TYR A 167 3.06 -2.44 26.60
N TYR A 168 3.01 -2.07 25.32
CA TYR A 168 4.11 -1.33 24.69
C TYR A 168 4.40 0.00 25.39
N GLN A 169 3.36 0.78 25.69
CA GLN A 169 3.50 2.05 26.40
C GLN A 169 4.18 1.86 27.77
N LYS A 170 3.76 0.85 28.54
CA LYS A 170 4.37 0.54 29.84
C LYS A 170 5.85 0.20 29.69
N CYS A 171 6.20 -0.68 28.75
CA CYS A 171 7.59 -1.07 28.55
C CYS A 171 8.48 0.12 28.15
N PHE A 172 8.00 0.98 27.25
CA PHE A 172 8.71 2.20 26.85
C PHE A 172 8.96 3.12 28.04
N ALA A 173 7.95 3.34 28.89
CA ALA A 173 8.08 4.14 30.11
C ALA A 173 9.11 3.57 31.11
N GLU A 174 9.31 2.25 31.12
CA GLU A 174 10.33 1.55 31.93
C GLU A 174 11.72 1.53 31.26
N GLY A 175 11.87 2.14 30.08
CA GLY A 175 13.10 2.15 29.29
C GLY A 175 13.34 0.89 28.46
N ASN A 176 12.38 -0.05 28.46
CA ASN A 176 12.43 -1.26 27.64
C ASN A 176 11.71 -1.03 26.31
N ARG A 177 12.49 -0.88 25.24
CA ARG A 177 11.96 -0.60 23.90
C ARG A 177 11.50 -1.84 23.13
N LEU A 178 11.49 -3.03 23.73
CA LEU A 178 11.00 -4.27 23.09
C LEU A 178 11.57 -4.49 21.69
N ASP A 179 12.85 -4.19 21.47
CA ASP A 179 13.53 -4.26 20.17
C ASP A 179 12.90 -3.42 19.03
N PHE A 180 12.01 -2.47 19.35
CA PHE A 180 11.59 -1.47 18.38
C PHE A 180 12.80 -0.70 17.88
N ILE A 181 12.87 -0.53 16.56
CA ILE A 181 13.84 0.35 15.93
C ILE A 181 13.72 1.79 16.47
N SER A 182 14.81 2.56 16.39
CA SER A 182 14.89 3.93 16.94
C SER A 182 13.85 4.89 16.37
N TYR A 183 13.36 4.61 15.17
CA TYR A 183 12.31 5.37 14.49
C TYR A 183 10.98 5.42 15.25
N VAL A 184 10.62 4.38 16.02
CA VAL A 184 9.35 4.38 16.79
C VAL A 184 9.59 5.01 18.16
N THR A 185 9.09 6.22 18.40
CA THR A 185 9.31 6.93 19.67
C THR A 185 8.24 6.65 20.73
N ASP A 186 8.51 7.02 21.98
CA ASP A 186 7.54 7.03 23.08
C ASP A 186 6.29 7.82 22.72
N GLU A 187 6.43 8.95 22.02
CA GLU A 187 5.31 9.76 21.55
C GLU A 187 4.48 9.02 20.49
N ALA A 188 5.09 8.22 19.61
CA ALA A 188 4.35 7.42 18.63
C ALA A 188 3.49 6.36 19.33
N ILE A 189 4.05 5.65 20.31
CA ILE A 189 3.29 4.69 21.13
C ILE A 189 2.16 5.38 21.89
N ASN A 190 2.43 6.54 22.49
CA ASN A 190 1.42 7.31 23.22
C ASN A 190 0.26 7.75 22.32
N ARG A 191 0.53 8.22 21.09
CA ARG A 191 -0.50 8.56 20.11
C ARG A 191 -1.33 7.34 19.69
N ALA A 192 -0.68 6.19 19.49
CA ALA A 192 -1.40 4.95 19.19
C ALA A 192 -2.35 4.55 20.33
N VAL A 193 -1.89 4.64 21.59
CA VAL A 193 -2.73 4.41 22.78
C VAL A 193 -3.87 5.42 22.86
N GLU A 194 -3.60 6.71 22.68
CA GLU A 194 -4.63 7.75 22.70
C GLU A 194 -5.72 7.47 21.67
N LEU A 195 -5.32 7.10 20.46
CA LEU A 195 -6.24 6.86 19.36
C LEU A 195 -7.09 5.60 19.57
N VAL A 196 -6.47 4.49 20.01
CA VAL A 196 -7.21 3.24 20.27
C VAL A 196 -8.18 3.38 21.44
N MET A 197 -7.89 4.23 22.43
CA MET A 197 -8.77 4.45 23.58
C MET A 197 -9.99 5.32 23.27
N LYS A 198 -9.95 6.10 22.18
CA LYS A 198 -11.08 6.92 21.68
C LYS A 198 -12.04 6.13 20.78
N LYS A 199 -11.62 4.95 20.29
CA LYS A 199 -12.46 3.97 19.60
C LYS A 199 -13.27 3.13 20.59
#